data_AF-A0A9P6FLL9-F1
#
_entry.id   AF-A0A9P6FLL9-F1
#
_cell.length_a   1.000
_cell.length_b   1.000
_cell.length_c   1.000
_cell.angle_alpha   90.00
_cell.angle_beta   90.00
_cell.angle_gamma   90.00
#
_symmetry.space_group_name_H-M   'P 1'
#
loop_
_entity.id
_entity.type
_entity.pdbx_description
1 polymer ?
#
loop_
_entity_poly.entity_id
_entity_poly.type
_entity_poly.pdbx_seq_one_letter_code
_entity_poly.pdbx_strand_id
1 'polypeptide(L)'
;NNEGLRDSYTIAEYLEVKYPDRPSIFGSPAEKNLQKFFEAYVQNNIHPIIQRLVFQGMYEMQDPENAHYFCSSREKSAGMTSQEISGDPGWADFFIAASFAWFNACAPREFEEAVLNGFNDDVFRNFWSNIQQQYVN
;
A
#
# COMPACT_ATOMS: atom_id res chain seq x y z
N ASN A 1 22.31 5.69 -24.30
CA ASN A 1 21.66 4.42 -24.68
C ASN A 1 20.17 4.57 -24.49
N ASN A 2 19.38 4.32 -25.53
CA ASN A 2 17.94 4.57 -25.58
C ASN A 2 17.14 3.41 -24.93
N GLU A 3 17.61 2.92 -23.77
CA GLU A 3 16.97 1.84 -23.04
C GLU A 3 15.91 2.42 -22.10
N GLY A 4 14.66 1.98 -22.25
CA GLY A 4 13.57 2.42 -21.39
C GLY A 4 13.71 1.84 -19.98
N LEU A 5 13.67 2.71 -18.98
CA LEU A 5 13.61 2.33 -17.57
C LEU A 5 12.18 1.89 -17.23
N ARG A 6 12.02 0.71 -16.61
CA ARG A 6 10.71 0.09 -16.33
C ARG A 6 10.32 0.04 -14.85
N ASP A 7 11.29 0.23 -13.97
CA ASP A 7 11.14 0.13 -12.53
C ASP A 7 11.10 1.53 -11.90
N SER A 8 10.09 1.81 -11.07
CA SER A 8 9.88 3.14 -10.49
C SER A 8 11.04 3.58 -9.61
N TYR A 9 11.66 2.65 -8.88
CA TYR A 9 12.81 2.95 -8.03
C TYR A 9 14.03 3.33 -8.88
N THR A 10 14.30 2.55 -9.93
CA THR A 10 15.37 2.82 -10.90
C THR A 10 15.16 4.17 -11.61
N ILE A 11 13.90 4.50 -11.93
CA ILE A 11 13.55 5.82 -12.48
C ILE A 11 13.87 6.92 -11.45
N ALA A 12 13.51 6.75 -10.19
CA ALA A 12 13.83 7.71 -9.14
C ALA A 12 15.36 7.90 -8.98
N GLU A 13 16.14 6.81 -9.00
CA GLU A 13 17.61 6.90 -8.96
C GLU A 13 18.18 7.65 -10.16
N TYR A 14 17.64 7.41 -11.35
CA TYR A 14 18.03 8.14 -12.55
C TYR A 14 17.72 9.63 -12.44
N LEU A 15 16.54 9.99 -11.92
CA LEU A 15 16.12 11.39 -11.76
C LEU A 15 17.00 12.11 -10.73
N GLU A 16 17.35 11.46 -9.61
CA GLU A 16 18.25 11.99 -8.58
C GLU A 16 19.62 12.37 -9.17
N VAL A 17 20.18 11.52 -10.03
CA VAL A 17 21.50 11.77 -10.66
C VAL A 17 21.40 12.79 -11.80
N LYS A 18 20.34 12.72 -12.60
CA LYS A 18 20.20 13.54 -13.81
C LYS A 18 19.83 15.00 -13.51
N TYR A 19 19.11 15.25 -12.43
CA TYR A 19 18.61 16.57 -12.08
C TYR A 19 19.01 17.00 -10.65
N PRO A 20 20.32 17.19 -10.39
CA PRO A 20 20.82 17.48 -9.04
C PRO A 20 20.38 18.84 -8.49
N ASP A 21 19.97 19.77 -9.36
CA ASP A 21 19.49 21.11 -8.98
C ASP A 21 18.03 21.12 -8.49
N ARG A 22 17.34 19.97 -8.48
CA ARG A 22 15.96 19.82 -8.00
C ARG A 22 15.94 19.32 -6.55
N PRO A 23 14.82 19.50 -5.82
CA PRO A 23 14.67 18.87 -4.51
C PRO A 23 14.94 17.37 -4.59
N SER A 24 15.77 16.86 -3.68
CA SER A 24 16.15 15.45 -3.64
C SER A 24 14.94 14.56 -3.37
N ILE A 25 14.86 13.43 -4.08
CA ILE A 25 13.84 12.40 -3.86
C ILE A 25 14.19 11.58 -2.63
N PHE A 26 15.49 11.28 -2.45
CA PHE A 26 15.95 10.39 -1.39
C PHE A 26 16.52 11.11 -0.16
N GLY A 27 16.78 12.42 -0.25
CA GLY A 27 17.45 13.21 0.78
C GLY A 27 18.93 12.83 0.87
N SER A 28 19.29 12.12 1.93
CA SER A 28 20.64 11.61 2.17
C SER A 28 20.81 10.14 1.77
N PRO A 29 22.05 9.65 1.60
CA PRO A 29 22.30 8.22 1.35
C PRO A 29 21.75 7.30 2.44
N ALA A 30 21.70 7.75 3.69
CA ALA A 30 21.11 6.97 4.79
C ALA A 30 19.58 6.87 4.67
N GLU A 31 18.93 7.99 4.35
CA GLU A 31 17.48 8.04 4.10
C GLU A 31 17.09 7.21 2.87
N LYS A 32 17.91 7.21 1.81
CA LYS A 32 17.73 6.32 0.65
C LYS A 32 17.66 4.84 1.05
N ASN A 33 18.58 4.39 1.90
CA ASN A 33 18.61 3.00 2.36
C ASN A 33 17.37 2.66 3.20
N LEU A 34 16.94 3.60 4.06
CA LEU A 34 15.72 3.44 4.84
C LEU A 34 14.48 3.38 3.95
N GLN A 35 14.38 4.24 2.94
CA GLN A 35 13.30 4.23 1.95
C GLN A 35 13.25 2.91 1.19
N LYS A 36 14.40 2.34 0.79
CA LYS A 36 14.45 1.01 0.13
C LYS A 36 13.98 -0.12 1.04
N PHE A 37 14.37 -0.07 2.33
CA PHE A 37 13.85 -1.01 3.31
C PHE A 37 12.33 -0.87 3.46
N PHE A 38 11.85 0.37 3.58
CA PHE A 38 10.42 0.64 3.74
C PHE A 38 9.61 0.22 2.50
N GLU A 39 10.09 0.49 1.29
CA GLU A 39 9.51 0.00 0.04
C GLU A 39 9.40 -1.53 0.07
N ALA A 40 10.50 -2.23 0.38
CA ALA A 40 10.48 -3.69 0.48
C ALA A 40 9.50 -4.18 1.55
N TYR A 41 9.44 -3.51 2.71
CA TYR A 41 8.48 -3.84 3.76
C TYR A 41 7.04 -3.67 3.28
N VAL A 42 6.71 -2.54 2.66
CA VAL A 42 5.37 -2.25 2.11
C VAL A 42 5.01 -3.28 1.04
N GLN A 43 5.89 -3.53 0.08
CA GLN A 43 5.65 -4.47 -1.02
C GLN A 43 5.37 -5.90 -0.54
N ASN A 44 6.08 -6.34 0.51
CA ASN A 44 5.97 -7.73 0.98
C ASN A 44 4.93 -7.93 2.08
N ASN A 45 4.63 -6.90 2.88
CA ASN A 45 3.77 -7.05 4.06
C ASN A 45 2.45 -6.30 3.94
N ILE A 46 2.43 -5.11 3.33
CA ILE A 46 1.23 -4.26 3.26
C ILE A 46 0.49 -4.46 1.93
N HIS A 47 1.21 -4.41 0.81
CA HIS A 47 0.63 -4.43 -0.53
C HIS A 47 -0.23 -5.67 -0.82
N PRO A 48 0.17 -6.91 -0.43
CA PRO A 48 -0.66 -8.10 -0.67
C PRO A 48 -2.01 -8.04 0.06
N ILE A 49 -2.07 -7.34 1.19
CA ILE A 49 -3.29 -7.18 1.98
C ILE A 49 -4.21 -6.15 1.33
N ILE A 50 -3.66 -4.99 0.98
CA ILE A 50 -4.41 -3.94 0.27
C ILE A 50 -4.96 -4.47 -1.05
N GLN A 51 -4.18 -5.24 -1.80
CA GLN A 51 -4.62 -5.83 -3.07
C GLN A 51 -5.88 -6.68 -2.92
N ARG A 52 -6.01 -7.46 -1.83
CA ARG A 52 -7.20 -8.27 -1.56
C ARG A 52 -8.42 -7.42 -1.24
N LEU A 53 -8.24 -6.39 -0.40
CA LEU A 53 -9.29 -5.45 -0.01
C LEU A 53 -9.89 -4.70 -1.19
N VAL A 54 -9.04 -4.23 -2.09
CA VAL A 54 -9.47 -3.41 -3.24
C VAL A 54 -9.73 -4.24 -4.49
N PHE A 55 -9.50 -5.56 -4.46
CA PHE A 55 -9.56 -6.42 -5.64
C PHE A 55 -10.87 -6.26 -6.41
N GLN A 56 -12.00 -6.37 -5.71
CA GLN A 56 -13.32 -6.29 -6.31
C GLN A 56 -13.57 -4.91 -6.93
N GLY A 57 -13.27 -3.83 -6.20
CA GLY A 57 -13.41 -2.47 -6.72
C GLY A 57 -12.51 -2.24 -7.93
N MET A 58 -11.26 -2.72 -7.90
CA MET A 58 -10.35 -2.64 -9.05
C MET A 58 -10.86 -3.42 -10.26
N TYR A 59 -11.42 -4.61 -10.04
CA TYR A 59 -12.03 -5.43 -11.09
C TYR A 59 -13.22 -4.72 -11.75
N GLU A 60 -14.12 -4.15 -10.95
CA GLU A 60 -15.30 -3.40 -11.43
C GLU A 60 -14.94 -2.11 -12.19
N MET A 61 -13.75 -1.55 -11.94
CA MET A 61 -13.22 -0.40 -12.66
C MET A 61 -12.55 -0.77 -14.00
N GLN A 62 -12.34 -2.06 -14.30
CA GLN A 62 -11.75 -2.47 -15.58
C GLN A 62 -12.77 -2.40 -16.72
N ASP A 63 -12.29 -2.05 -17.92
CA ASP A 63 -13.08 -2.29 -19.13
C ASP A 63 -13.19 -3.80 -19.44
N PRO A 64 -14.15 -4.20 -20.30
CA PRO A 64 -14.38 -5.61 -20.60
C PRO A 64 -13.17 -6.36 -21.17
N GLU A 65 -12.28 -5.68 -21.90
CA GLU A 65 -11.10 -6.30 -22.51
C GLU A 65 -10.02 -6.58 -21.44
N ASN A 66 -9.85 -5.66 -20.50
CA ASN A 66 -8.85 -5.75 -19.45
C ASN A 66 -9.27 -6.59 -18.23
N ALA A 67 -10.57 -6.73 -17.96
CA ALA A 67 -11.08 -7.47 -16.80
C ALA A 67 -10.55 -8.92 -16.74
N HIS A 68 -10.51 -9.61 -17.88
CA HIS A 68 -10.01 -10.99 -17.95
C HIS A 68 -8.50 -11.07 -17.66
N TYR A 69 -7.69 -10.17 -18.23
CA TYR A 69 -6.25 -10.13 -17.97
C TYR A 69 -5.97 -9.75 -16.51
N PHE A 70 -6.69 -8.76 -15.97
CA PHE A 70 -6.57 -8.34 -14.58
C PHE A 70 -6.82 -9.53 -13.65
N CYS A 71 -7.94 -10.22 -13.81
CA CYS A 71 -8.28 -11.37 -12.97
C CYS A 71 -7.22 -12.48 -13.07
N SER A 72 -6.97 -13.00 -14.28
CA SER A 72 -6.06 -14.13 -14.50
C SER A 72 -4.62 -13.87 -14.06
N SER A 73 -4.14 -12.63 -14.24
CA SER A 73 -2.79 -12.25 -13.79
C SER A 73 -2.66 -12.21 -12.26
N ARG A 74 -3.71 -11.78 -11.54
CA ARG A 74 -3.71 -11.73 -10.08
C ARG A 74 -3.95 -13.09 -9.45
N GLU A 75 -4.78 -13.94 -10.04
CA GLU A 75 -4.88 -15.35 -9.64
C GLU A 75 -3.53 -16.06 -9.76
N LYS A 76 -2.83 -15.88 -10.89
CA LYS A 76 -1.49 -16.43 -11.09
C LYS A 76 -0.48 -15.92 -10.07
N SER A 77 -0.54 -14.62 -9.73
CA SER A 77 0.38 -14.01 -8.77
C SER A 77 0.12 -14.45 -7.34
N ALA A 78 -1.16 -14.62 -6.96
CA ALA A 78 -1.55 -14.99 -5.61
C ALA A 78 -1.53 -16.51 -5.37
N GLY A 79 -1.58 -17.32 -6.44
CA GLY A 79 -1.76 -18.77 -6.32
C GLY A 79 -3.15 -19.14 -5.75
N MET A 80 -4.11 -18.24 -5.90
CA MET A 80 -5.47 -18.32 -5.35
C MET A 80 -6.47 -17.96 -6.45
N THR A 81 -7.70 -18.43 -6.33
CA THR A 81 -8.83 -17.99 -7.17
C THR A 81 -9.25 -16.56 -6.83
N SER A 82 -9.89 -15.87 -7.77
CA SER A 82 -10.44 -14.53 -7.55
C SER A 82 -11.46 -14.47 -6.39
N GLN A 83 -12.22 -15.53 -6.15
CA GLN A 83 -13.09 -15.66 -4.99
C GLN A 83 -12.31 -15.74 -3.66
N GLU A 84 -11.17 -16.44 -3.63
CA GLU A 84 -10.30 -16.51 -2.44
C GLU A 84 -9.53 -15.21 -2.20
N ILE A 85 -9.15 -14.50 -3.27
CA ILE A 85 -8.53 -13.18 -3.19
C ILE A 85 -9.51 -12.16 -2.60
N SER A 86 -10.76 -12.17 -3.07
CA SER A 86 -11.86 -11.35 -2.53
C SER A 86 -12.44 -11.88 -1.20
N GLY A 87 -11.93 -13.03 -0.72
CA GLY A 87 -12.46 -13.77 0.41
C GLY A 87 -11.94 -13.31 1.77
N ASP A 88 -12.92 -12.98 2.60
CA ASP A 88 -12.97 -12.76 4.06
C ASP A 88 -12.49 -11.40 4.62
N PRO A 89 -13.42 -10.44 4.84
CA PRO A 89 -13.18 -9.15 5.48
C PRO A 89 -12.47 -9.26 6.85
N GLY A 90 -12.75 -10.32 7.62
CA GLY A 90 -12.27 -10.45 9.00
C GLY A 90 -10.75 -10.55 9.14
N TRP A 91 -10.04 -11.14 8.17
CA TRP A 91 -8.58 -11.22 8.22
C TRP A 91 -7.93 -9.88 7.84
N ALA A 92 -8.46 -9.19 6.83
CA ALA A 92 -7.94 -7.89 6.43
C ALA A 92 -8.17 -6.82 7.51
N ASP A 93 -9.31 -6.86 8.20
CA ASP A 93 -9.60 -6.02 9.36
C ASP A 93 -8.56 -6.23 10.48
N PHE A 94 -8.21 -7.48 10.79
CA PHE A 94 -7.17 -7.79 11.78
C PHE A 94 -5.81 -7.17 11.42
N PHE A 95 -5.43 -7.22 10.13
CA PHE A 95 -4.15 -6.68 9.67
C PHE A 95 -4.12 -5.15 9.60
N ILE A 96 -5.20 -4.51 9.14
CA ILE A 96 -5.30 -3.05 9.21
C ILE A 96 -5.28 -2.61 10.66
N ALA A 97 -6.03 -3.27 11.54
CA ALA A 97 -6.02 -3.00 12.97
C ALA A 97 -4.61 -3.13 13.59
N ALA A 98 -3.87 -4.19 13.26
CA ALA A 98 -2.49 -4.39 13.74
C ALA A 98 -1.55 -3.29 13.20
N SER A 99 -1.69 -2.93 11.92
CA SER A 99 -0.89 -1.87 11.31
C SER A 99 -1.18 -0.51 11.93
N PHE A 100 -2.46 -0.20 12.16
CA PHE A 100 -2.92 1.03 12.82
C PHE A 100 -2.43 1.08 14.27
N ALA A 101 -2.52 -0.04 15.00
CA ALA A 101 -2.02 -0.13 16.37
C ALA A 101 -0.51 0.10 16.45
N TRP A 102 0.26 -0.52 15.54
CA TRP A 102 1.70 -0.32 15.46
C TRP A 102 2.04 1.13 15.11
N PHE A 103 1.37 1.71 14.11
CA PHE A 103 1.68 3.06 13.66
C PHE A 103 1.32 4.10 14.73
N ASN A 104 0.16 3.93 15.38
CA ASN A 104 -0.23 4.72 16.54
C ASN A 104 0.75 4.59 17.71
N ALA A 105 1.30 3.40 17.95
CA ALA A 105 2.27 3.16 19.02
C ALA A 105 3.64 3.80 18.73
N CYS A 106 4.10 3.76 17.48
CA CYS A 106 5.42 4.23 17.09
C CYS A 106 5.46 5.71 16.68
N ALA A 107 4.38 6.23 16.11
CA ALA A 107 4.29 7.56 15.52
C ALA A 107 2.85 8.11 15.61
N PRO A 108 2.33 8.39 16.82
CA PRO A 108 0.91 8.71 17.02
C PRO A 108 0.46 9.99 16.30
N ARG A 109 1.34 11.00 16.21
CA ARG A 109 1.03 12.27 15.54
C ARG A 109 0.89 12.05 14.03
N GLU A 110 1.87 11.37 13.46
CA GLU A 110 1.92 11.07 12.03
C GLU A 110 0.77 10.14 11.63
N PHE A 111 0.42 9.18 12.48
CA PHE A 111 -0.75 8.32 12.28
C PHE A 111 -2.06 9.13 12.25
N GLU A 112 -2.25 10.03 13.22
CA GLU A 112 -3.43 10.91 13.27
C GLU A 112 -3.52 11.81 12.03
N GLU A 113 -2.43 12.46 11.64
CA GLU A 113 -2.40 13.42 10.52
C GLU A 113 -2.46 12.73 9.16
N ALA A 114 -1.63 11.71 8.93
CA ALA A 114 -1.44 11.12 7.60
C ALA A 114 -2.41 9.97 7.31
N VAL A 115 -2.92 9.28 8.33
CA VAL A 115 -3.81 8.11 8.14
C VAL A 115 -5.24 8.43 8.51
N LEU A 116 -5.50 8.99 9.70
CA LEU A 116 -6.87 9.25 10.14
C LEU A 116 -7.46 10.55 9.56
N ASN A 117 -6.63 11.57 9.35
CA ASN A 117 -7.03 12.86 8.74
C ASN A 117 -6.49 13.04 7.31
N GLY A 118 -5.79 12.03 6.77
CA GLY A 118 -5.15 12.13 5.47
C GLY A 118 -6.13 12.13 4.28
N PHE A 119 -7.38 11.75 4.53
CA PHE A 119 -8.44 11.61 3.53
C PHE A 119 -9.62 12.52 3.88
N ASN A 120 -10.38 12.93 2.87
CA ASN A 120 -11.56 13.81 3.04
C ASN A 120 -12.82 13.04 3.52
N ASP A 121 -12.66 11.84 4.06
CA ASP A 121 -13.72 10.99 4.59
C ASP A 121 -13.30 10.37 5.93
N ASP A 122 -14.29 9.89 6.69
CA ASP A 122 -14.08 9.32 8.02
C ASP A 122 -13.91 7.80 8.01
N VAL A 123 -13.64 7.15 6.85
CA VAL A 123 -13.65 5.68 6.75
C VAL A 123 -12.63 5.06 7.70
N PHE A 124 -11.37 5.51 7.65
CA PHE A 124 -10.32 4.97 8.52
C PHE A 124 -10.50 5.37 9.98
N ARG A 125 -11.02 6.58 10.26
CA ARG A 125 -11.32 7.04 11.61
C ARG A 125 -12.42 6.19 12.26
N ASN A 126 -13.51 5.95 11.53
CA ASN A 126 -14.62 5.13 12.01
C ASN A 126 -14.18 3.68 12.20
N PHE A 127 -13.43 3.12 11.24
CA PHE A 127 -12.83 1.79 11.39
C PHE A 127 -11.97 1.70 12.66
N TRP A 128 -11.03 2.62 12.85
CA TRP A 128 -10.13 2.62 14.01
C TRP A 128 -10.88 2.74 15.34
N SER A 129 -11.87 3.64 15.39
CA SER A 129 -12.73 3.83 16.56
C SER A 129 -13.50 2.55 16.91
N ASN A 130 -14.03 1.86 15.90
CA ASN A 130 -14.76 0.59 16.09
C ASN A 130 -13.84 -0.52 16.63
N ILE A 131 -12.62 -0.64 16.11
CA ILE A 131 -11.62 -1.60 16.61
C ILE A 131 -11.28 -1.32 18.08
N GLN A 132 -11.03 -0.06 18.43
CA GLN A 132 -10.72 0.31 19.81
C GLN A 132 -11.88 -0.03 20.77
N GLN A 133 -13.13 0.08 20.33
CA GLN A 133 -14.29 -0.28 21.15
C GLN A 133 -14.48 -1.81 21.28
N GLN A 134 -14.13 -2.58 20.25
CA GLN A 134 -14.30 -4.04 20.24
C GLN A 134 -13.24 -4.80 21.06
N TYR A 135 -12.03 -4.25 21.24
CA TYR A 135 -10.91 -4.94 21.90
C TYR A 135 -10.48 -4.33 23.25
N VAL A 136 -11.13 -3.26 23.72
CA VAL A 136 -10.87 -2.62 25.03
C VAL A 136 -11.93 -3.01 26.09
N ASN A 137 -12.87 -3.90 25.75
CA ASN A 137 -13.82 -4.51 26.71
C ASN A 137 -13.49 -5.97 27.01
#